data_AF-A0A377LVN1-F1
#
_entry.id   AF-A0A377LVN1-F1
#
_cell.length_a   1.000
_cell.length_b   1.000
_cell.length_c   1.000
_cell.angle_alpha   90.00
_cell.angle_beta   90.00
_cell.angle_gamma   90.00
#
_symmetry.space_group_name_H-M   'P 1'
#
loop_
_entity.id
_entity.type
_entity.pdbx_description
1 polymer ?
#
loop_
_entity_poly.entity_id
_entity_poly.type
_entity_poly.pdbx_seq_one_letter_code
_entity_poly.pdbx_strand_id
1 'polypeptide(L)'
;MSKSLTTPQGQIAMSDTAIIGDKNDNMAWLVNQINPDFAEGRMQDAIGQIYFIDRIAAIGTTVTATCTGLVGTVIPANSIAQDTSGYLYFSLADAVIPSSGAVDVVFQNQASGPIACPIGALNTIYRAIQGWSGITNATAGVLGNEVESRANFEYRRKQSVAGNSNNQLGAVYANVLAVSGVTDAYVTQNNTSLTVTKGFTNVSLEPHSLLRMRVRWRVGRYRKSDLAEASSGTVNGWQHHIHGGGRC
;
A
#
# COMPACT_ATOMS: atom_id res chain seq x y z
N MET A 1 -50.04 38.96 1.11
CA MET A 1 -49.25 37.90 1.78
C MET A 1 -50.08 36.64 1.82
N SER A 2 -49.61 35.54 1.20
CA SER A 2 -50.41 34.33 1.05
C SER A 2 -50.65 33.67 2.41
N LYS A 3 -51.91 33.61 2.87
CA LYS A 3 -52.35 32.92 4.10
C LYS A 3 -52.30 31.39 3.99
N SER A 4 -51.84 30.84 2.86
CA SER A 4 -51.96 29.41 2.55
C SER A 4 -50.95 28.54 3.29
N LEU A 5 -49.75 29.05 3.56
CA LEU A 5 -48.64 28.26 4.11
C LEU A 5 -48.68 28.13 5.65
N THR A 6 -49.43 28.97 6.37
CA THR A 6 -49.56 28.88 7.84
C THR A 6 -50.77 28.06 8.29
N THR A 7 -51.56 27.54 7.35
CA THR A 7 -52.61 26.57 7.67
C THR A 7 -51.99 25.21 8.02
N PRO A 8 -52.61 24.39 8.87
CA PRO A 8 -52.11 23.04 9.16
C PRO A 8 -51.87 22.21 7.89
N GLN A 9 -52.75 22.33 6.89
CA GLN A 9 -52.60 21.64 5.60
C GLN A 9 -51.41 22.18 4.78
N GLY A 10 -51.18 23.51 4.79
CA GLY A 10 -50.03 24.13 4.13
C GLY A 10 -48.69 23.75 4.77
N GLN A 11 -48.65 23.60 6.10
CA GLN A 11 -47.46 23.12 6.83
C GLN A 11 -47.14 21.66 6.50
N ILE A 12 -48.17 20.80 6.42
CA ILE A 12 -48.00 19.40 5.99
C ILE A 12 -47.46 19.32 4.56
N ALA A 13 -48.05 20.07 3.61
CA ALA A 13 -47.59 20.07 2.22
C ALA A 13 -46.13 20.56 2.07
N MET A 14 -45.69 21.54 2.86
CA MET A 14 -44.30 21.98 2.89
C MET A 14 -43.37 20.91 3.46
N SER A 15 -43.76 20.29 4.58
CA SER A 15 -42.97 19.21 5.19
C SER A 15 -42.86 18.00 4.25
N ASP A 16 -43.95 17.60 3.60
CA ASP A 16 -43.95 16.48 2.66
C ASP A 16 -43.08 16.78 1.44
N THR A 17 -43.14 18.00 0.91
CA THR A 17 -42.27 18.42 -0.20
C THR A 17 -40.79 18.38 0.20
N ALA A 18 -40.45 18.84 1.41
CA ALA A 18 -39.09 18.77 1.93
C ALA A 18 -38.63 17.31 2.09
N ILE A 19 -39.46 16.45 2.69
CA ILE A 19 -39.16 15.01 2.87
C ILE A 19 -38.97 14.31 1.54
N ILE A 20 -39.82 14.60 0.53
CA ILE A 20 -39.69 14.02 -0.81
C ILE A 20 -38.43 14.53 -1.51
N GLY A 21 -38.11 15.83 -1.36
CA GLY A 21 -36.87 16.41 -1.85
C GLY A 21 -35.64 15.71 -1.27
N ASP A 22 -35.55 15.64 0.05
CA ASP A 22 -34.45 14.97 0.76
C ASP A 22 -34.33 13.49 0.36
N LYS A 23 -35.47 12.80 0.17
CA LYS A 23 -35.48 11.41 -0.29
C LYS A 23 -34.92 11.27 -1.70
N ASN A 24 -35.31 12.15 -2.62
CA ASN A 24 -34.83 12.13 -3.99
C ASN A 24 -33.33 12.46 -4.07
N ASP A 25 -32.85 13.39 -3.26
CA ASP A 25 -31.43 13.74 -3.16
C ASP A 25 -30.61 12.55 -2.61
N ASN A 26 -31.11 11.87 -1.57
CA ASN A 26 -30.50 10.65 -1.04
C ASN A 26 -30.49 9.52 -2.08
N MET A 27 -31.56 9.36 -2.86
CA MET A 27 -31.64 8.36 -3.93
C MET A 27 -30.64 8.67 -5.05
N ALA A 28 -30.54 9.93 -5.47
CA ALA A 28 -29.58 10.37 -6.47
C ALA A 28 -28.14 10.14 -6.00
N TRP A 29 -27.82 10.47 -4.75
CA TRP A 29 -26.53 10.17 -4.15
C TRP A 29 -26.24 8.67 -4.17
N LEU A 30 -27.18 7.82 -3.75
CA LEU A 30 -27.01 6.37 -3.71
C LEU A 30 -26.78 5.77 -5.10
N VAL A 31 -27.54 6.19 -6.11
CA VAL A 31 -27.36 5.70 -7.49
C VAL A 31 -26.00 6.12 -8.04
N ASN A 32 -25.51 7.31 -7.70
CA ASN A 32 -24.17 7.76 -8.09
C ASN A 32 -23.05 6.92 -7.45
N GLN A 33 -23.29 6.24 -6.32
CA GLN A 33 -22.32 5.34 -5.70
C GLN A 33 -21.99 4.09 -6.54
N ILE A 34 -22.81 3.78 -7.57
CA ILE A 34 -22.53 2.68 -8.51
C ILE A 34 -21.36 3.04 -9.44
N ASN A 35 -21.17 4.34 -9.73
CA ASN A 35 -20.08 4.79 -10.58
C ASN A 35 -18.78 4.86 -9.76
N PRO A 36 -17.73 4.09 -10.13
CA PRO A 36 -16.45 4.11 -9.40
C PRO A 36 -15.79 5.49 -9.30
N ASP A 37 -16.02 6.39 -10.26
CA ASP A 37 -15.46 7.73 -10.21
C ASP A 37 -16.12 8.60 -9.13
N PHE A 38 -17.36 8.29 -8.73
CA PHE A 38 -18.14 9.03 -7.72
C PHE A 38 -18.31 8.29 -6.38
N ALA A 39 -18.12 6.98 -6.38
CA ALA A 39 -18.28 6.15 -5.19
C ALA A 39 -17.34 6.56 -4.04
N GLU A 40 -17.85 6.45 -2.81
CA GLU A 40 -17.12 6.72 -1.58
C GLU A 40 -17.48 5.75 -0.46
N GLY A 41 -16.66 5.74 0.59
CA GLY A 41 -16.85 4.88 1.76
C GLY A 41 -17.02 3.40 1.39
N ARG A 42 -18.02 2.76 2.00
CA ARG A 42 -18.26 1.31 1.84
C ARG A 42 -18.62 0.89 0.42
N MET A 43 -19.27 1.76 -0.36
CA MET A 43 -19.59 1.45 -1.76
C MET A 43 -18.34 1.42 -2.63
N GLN A 44 -17.41 2.36 -2.40
CA GLN A 44 -16.11 2.33 -3.07
C GLN A 44 -15.30 1.08 -2.69
N ASP A 45 -15.29 0.72 -1.40
CA ASP A 45 -14.60 -0.48 -0.92
C ASP A 45 -15.21 -1.74 -1.55
N ALA A 46 -16.53 -1.84 -1.64
CA ALA A 46 -17.22 -2.95 -2.31
C ALA A 46 -16.86 -3.05 -3.81
N ILE A 47 -16.78 -1.92 -4.52
CA ILE A 47 -16.30 -1.90 -5.91
C ILE A 47 -14.85 -2.38 -5.98
N GLY A 48 -13.99 -1.97 -5.06
CA GLY A 48 -12.60 -2.44 -4.98
C GLY A 48 -12.49 -3.96 -4.76
N GLN A 49 -13.38 -4.54 -3.94
CA GLN A 49 -13.42 -5.98 -3.69
C GLN A 49 -13.75 -6.80 -4.93
N ILE A 50 -14.53 -6.27 -5.89
CA ILE A 50 -14.74 -6.91 -7.20
C ILE A 50 -13.41 -7.10 -7.94
N TYR A 51 -12.42 -6.23 -7.70
CA TYR A 51 -11.07 -6.29 -8.26
C TYR A 51 -10.04 -6.89 -7.29
N PHE A 52 -10.48 -7.57 -6.23
CA PHE A 52 -9.62 -8.20 -5.21
C PHE A 52 -8.64 -7.22 -4.54
N ILE A 53 -9.02 -5.95 -4.42
CA ILE A 53 -8.25 -4.96 -3.68
C ILE A 53 -9.03 -4.46 -2.47
N ASP A 54 -8.37 -4.47 -1.32
CA ASP A 54 -8.89 -3.88 -0.09
C ASP A 54 -8.20 -2.55 0.19
N ARG A 55 -8.88 -1.66 0.93
CA ARG A 55 -8.33 -0.36 1.32
C ARG A 55 -7.17 -0.56 2.27
N ILE A 56 -6.07 0.17 2.06
CA ILE A 56 -4.95 0.15 3.00
C ILE A 56 -5.42 0.79 4.30
N ALA A 57 -5.43 -0.01 5.36
CA ALA A 57 -5.83 0.42 6.69
C ALA A 57 -4.84 1.42 7.27
N ALA A 58 -5.32 2.25 8.20
CA ALA A 58 -4.46 3.12 8.98
C ALA A 58 -3.63 2.26 9.95
N ILE A 59 -2.33 2.54 10.04
CA ILE A 59 -1.41 1.84 10.95
C ILE A 59 -0.70 2.92 11.77
N GLY A 60 -0.54 2.66 13.07
CA GLY A 60 0.23 3.51 13.97
C GLY A 60 1.73 3.32 13.80
N THR A 61 2.51 4.34 14.15
CA THR A 61 3.98 4.27 14.14
C THR A 61 4.50 3.11 14.96
N THR A 62 5.47 2.37 14.40
CA THR A 62 6.11 1.24 15.08
C THR A 62 7.52 1.62 15.53
N VAL A 63 7.89 1.21 16.73
CA VAL A 63 9.17 1.54 17.38
C VAL A 63 9.74 0.27 18.00
N THR A 64 11.01 0.00 17.72
CA THR A 64 11.76 -1.00 18.48
C THR A 64 12.27 -0.35 19.76
N ALA A 65 11.79 -0.83 20.90
CA ALA A 65 12.16 -0.32 22.21
C ALA A 65 12.91 -1.38 23.00
N THR A 66 13.99 -0.97 23.64
CA THR A 66 14.76 -1.77 24.59
C THR A 66 14.09 -1.68 25.95
N CYS A 67 13.49 -2.78 26.39
CA CYS A 67 12.92 -2.93 27.72
C CYS A 67 13.97 -3.49 28.69
N THR A 68 14.10 -2.90 29.86
CA THR A 68 15.05 -3.32 30.91
C THR A 68 14.33 -3.74 32.18
N GLY A 69 14.89 -4.70 32.91
CA GLY A 69 14.23 -5.26 34.08
C GLY A 69 14.91 -6.46 34.71
N LEU A 70 14.18 -7.10 35.63
CA LEU A 70 14.60 -8.32 36.31
C LEU A 70 14.63 -9.49 35.32
N VAL A 71 15.71 -10.28 35.37
CA VAL A 71 15.89 -11.48 34.54
C VAL A 71 14.73 -12.45 34.76
N GLY A 72 14.18 -12.98 33.66
CA GLY A 72 13.04 -13.91 33.69
C GLY A 72 11.68 -13.22 33.75
N THR A 73 11.62 -11.88 33.78
CA THR A 73 10.34 -11.15 33.70
C THR A 73 9.74 -11.30 32.32
N VAL A 74 8.46 -11.67 32.27
CA VAL A 74 7.67 -11.73 31.03
C VAL A 74 6.96 -10.40 30.82
N ILE A 75 7.23 -9.76 29.69
CA ILE A 75 6.47 -8.64 29.15
C ILE A 75 5.43 -9.24 28.20
N PRO A 76 4.15 -9.36 28.60
CA PRO A 76 3.13 -9.93 27.72
C PRO A 76 2.87 -9.03 26.51
N ALA A 77 2.33 -9.60 25.44
CA ALA A 77 1.76 -8.83 24.34
C ALA A 77 0.68 -7.87 24.86
N ASN A 78 0.51 -6.72 24.22
CA ASN A 78 -0.36 -5.62 24.64
C ASN A 78 0.06 -4.91 25.95
N SER A 79 1.33 -5.03 26.34
CA SER A 79 1.91 -4.19 27.39
C SER A 79 2.01 -2.74 26.91
N ILE A 80 1.72 -1.77 27.78
CA ILE A 80 1.55 -0.36 27.38
C ILE A 80 2.72 0.49 27.87
N ALA A 81 3.32 1.22 26.94
CA ALA A 81 4.32 2.26 27.18
C ALA A 81 3.83 3.61 26.64
N GLN A 82 4.43 4.70 27.11
CA GLN A 82 4.08 6.07 26.75
C GLN A 82 5.32 6.84 26.28
N ASP A 83 5.14 7.66 25.24
CA ASP A 83 6.18 8.58 24.79
C ASP A 83 6.15 9.94 25.50
N THR A 84 7.18 10.76 25.30
CA THR A 84 7.30 12.11 25.87
C THR A 84 6.15 13.04 25.47
N SER A 85 5.48 12.78 24.34
CA SER A 85 4.34 13.56 23.83
C SER A 85 3.00 13.07 24.38
N GLY A 86 2.99 11.98 25.16
CA GLY A 86 1.81 11.41 25.78
C GLY A 86 1.11 10.32 24.97
N TYR A 87 1.61 9.93 23.80
CA TYR A 87 1.03 8.85 23.00
C TYR A 87 1.33 7.48 23.60
N LEU A 88 0.34 6.59 23.53
CA LEU A 88 0.41 5.25 24.07
C LEU A 88 0.81 4.25 22.98
N TYR A 89 1.69 3.32 23.34
CA TYR A 89 2.16 2.26 22.48
C TYR A 89 1.94 0.90 23.13
N PHE A 90 1.50 -0.09 22.35
CA PHE A 90 1.31 -1.47 22.79
C PHE A 90 2.38 -2.39 22.21
N SER A 91 2.85 -3.35 23.00
CA SER A 91 3.77 -4.39 22.50
C SER A 91 3.06 -5.34 21.54
N LEU A 92 3.69 -5.61 20.39
CA LEU A 92 3.15 -6.52 19.37
C LEU A 92 3.34 -8.00 19.69
N ALA A 93 4.35 -8.31 20.51
CA ALA A 93 4.70 -9.66 20.90
C ALA A 93 5.00 -9.69 22.40
N ASP A 94 4.92 -10.89 22.97
CA ASP A 94 5.47 -11.17 24.27
C ASP A 94 7.00 -11.26 24.19
N ALA A 95 7.67 -10.88 25.27
CA ALA A 95 9.11 -10.96 25.39
C ALA A 95 9.52 -11.30 26.82
N VAL A 96 10.58 -12.10 26.97
CA VAL A 96 11.15 -12.43 28.28
C VAL A 96 12.48 -11.74 28.42
N ILE A 97 12.70 -11.05 29.53
CA ILE A 97 13.98 -10.37 29.79
C ILE A 97 15.05 -11.44 30.04
N PRO A 98 16.07 -11.55 29.16
CA PRO A 98 17.13 -12.55 29.30
C PRO A 98 18.13 -12.15 30.37
N SER A 99 19.18 -12.96 30.57
CA SER A 99 20.21 -12.71 31.59
C SER A 99 21.02 -11.42 31.39
N SER A 100 20.94 -10.79 30.21
CA SER A 100 21.53 -9.46 29.95
C SER A 100 20.78 -8.32 30.67
N GLY A 101 19.56 -8.57 31.17
CA GLY A 101 18.72 -7.56 31.82
C GLY A 101 18.00 -6.62 30.84
N ALA A 102 18.10 -6.84 29.53
CA ALA A 102 17.46 -6.04 28.50
C ALA A 102 16.99 -6.89 27.30
N VAL A 103 15.85 -6.52 26.71
CA VAL A 103 15.27 -7.16 25.52
C VAL A 103 14.66 -6.11 24.59
N ASP A 104 14.84 -6.28 23.28
CA ASP A 104 14.21 -5.42 22.29
C ASP A 104 12.83 -5.95 21.90
N VAL A 105 11.82 -5.10 21.98
CA VAL A 105 10.42 -5.43 21.68
C VAL A 105 9.85 -4.37 20.75
N VAL A 106 9.04 -4.80 19.79
CA VAL A 106 8.36 -3.88 18.88
C VAL A 106 7.07 -3.39 19.53
N PHE A 107 6.96 -2.07 19.62
CA PHE A 107 5.80 -1.35 20.11
C PHE A 107 5.12 -0.61 18.96
N GLN A 108 3.79 -0.59 18.94
CA GLN A 108 2.99 0.13 17.96
C GLN A 108 2.15 1.19 18.64
N ASN A 109 2.11 2.40 18.09
CA ASN A 109 1.27 3.49 18.58
C ASN A 109 -0.21 3.12 18.45
N GLN A 110 -0.99 3.39 19.50
CA GLN A 110 -2.44 3.22 19.49
C GLN A 110 -3.12 4.22 18.55
N ALA A 111 -2.58 5.45 18.46
CA ALA A 111 -3.02 6.41 17.47
C ALA A 111 -2.45 6.04 16.10
N SER A 112 -3.35 5.90 15.13
CA SER A 112 -2.97 5.69 13.73
C SER A 112 -2.41 6.97 13.11
N GLY A 113 -1.60 6.81 12.06
CA GLY A 113 -1.05 7.94 11.32
C GLY A 113 0.46 8.08 11.43
N PRO A 114 1.06 9.02 10.69
CA PRO A 114 2.49 9.27 10.66
C PRO A 114 2.93 10.11 11.88
N ILE A 115 2.67 9.60 13.09
CA ILE A 115 3.07 10.24 14.35
C ILE A 115 4.53 9.92 14.62
N ALA A 116 5.41 10.92 14.59
CA ALA A 116 6.82 10.69 14.80
C ALA A 116 7.13 10.28 16.25
N CYS A 117 7.93 9.22 16.41
CA CYS A 117 8.55 8.85 17.69
C CYS A 117 10.08 9.01 17.56
N PRO A 118 10.65 10.15 17.98
CA PRO A 118 12.09 10.39 17.97
C PRO A 118 12.87 9.40 18.86
N ILE A 119 14.18 9.34 18.68
CA ILE A 119 15.09 8.56 19.53
C ILE A 119 14.91 8.98 21.00
N GLY A 120 14.75 8.01 21.90
CA GLY A 120 14.55 8.23 23.33
C GLY A 120 13.20 8.82 23.74
N ALA A 121 12.27 9.02 22.79
CA ALA A 121 10.94 9.55 23.09
C ALA A 121 10.07 8.53 23.84
N LEU A 122 10.21 7.23 23.56
CA LEU A 122 9.46 6.18 24.25
C LEU A 122 10.20 5.78 25.52
N ASN A 123 9.89 6.45 26.64
CA ASN A 123 10.69 6.37 27.87
C ASN A 123 9.90 6.07 29.15
N THR A 124 8.56 6.03 29.08
CA THR A 124 7.71 5.88 30.26
C THR A 124 6.90 4.58 30.18
N ILE A 125 6.88 3.81 31.25
CA ILE A 125 6.01 2.62 31.37
C ILE A 125 4.63 3.08 31.84
N TYR A 126 3.59 2.85 31.04
CA TYR A 126 2.24 3.30 31.37
C TYR A 126 1.52 2.34 32.31
N ARG A 127 1.64 1.02 32.05
CA ARG A 127 1.08 -0.03 32.91
C ARG A 127 2.22 -0.81 33.56
N ALA A 128 2.37 -0.66 34.87
CA ALA A 128 3.43 -1.33 35.61
C ALA A 128 3.30 -2.86 35.55
N ILE A 129 4.39 -3.53 35.22
CA ILE A 129 4.56 -4.98 35.30
C ILE A 129 5.68 -5.25 36.29
N GLN A 130 5.43 -6.14 37.25
CA GLN A 130 6.43 -6.47 38.26
C GLN A 130 7.68 -7.05 37.60
N GLY A 131 8.84 -6.40 37.81
CA GLY A 131 10.11 -6.79 37.19
C GLY A 131 10.45 -6.00 35.93
N TRP A 132 9.54 -5.23 35.34
CA TRP A 132 9.86 -4.32 34.24
C TRP A 132 10.21 -2.93 34.80
N SER A 133 11.45 -2.48 34.61
CA SER A 133 11.98 -1.27 35.25
C SER A 133 12.20 -0.09 34.31
N GLY A 134 12.37 -0.32 33.01
CA GLY A 134 12.61 0.77 32.06
C GLY A 134 12.29 0.42 30.62
N ILE A 135 12.08 1.46 29.82
CA ILE A 135 11.92 1.38 28.37
C ILE A 135 12.65 2.56 27.73
N THR A 136 13.33 2.32 26.62
CA THR A 136 13.91 3.38 25.78
C THR A 136 14.01 2.89 24.34
N ASN A 137 13.93 3.78 23.36
CA ASN A 137 14.15 3.44 21.95
C ASN A 137 15.47 4.00 21.44
N ALA A 138 16.36 3.12 20.98
CA ALA A 138 17.67 3.49 20.43
C ALA A 138 17.59 4.09 19.02
N THR A 139 16.53 3.76 18.27
CA THR A 139 16.26 4.27 16.93
C THR A 139 14.93 5.00 16.88
N ALA A 140 14.79 5.92 15.93
CA ALA A 140 13.50 6.54 15.65
C ALA A 140 12.49 5.49 15.16
N GLY A 141 11.20 5.73 15.42
CA GLY A 141 10.12 4.88 14.94
C GLY A 141 9.94 4.96 13.43
N VAL A 142 9.46 3.86 12.86
CA VAL A 142 8.95 3.81 11.49
C VAL A 142 7.55 4.39 11.49
N LEU A 143 7.38 5.50 10.77
CA LEU A 143 6.11 6.23 10.69
C LEU A 143 5.00 5.31 10.19
N GLY A 144 3.86 5.41 10.88
CA GLY A 144 2.61 4.81 10.43
C GLY A 144 2.05 5.53 9.20
N ASN A 145 0.85 5.13 8.81
CA ASN A 145 0.14 5.72 7.70
C ASN A 145 -1.31 5.99 8.09
N GLU A 146 -1.88 7.03 7.49
CA GLU A 146 -3.31 7.27 7.52
C GLU A 146 -4.05 6.22 6.70
N VAL A 147 -5.37 6.12 6.94
CA VAL A 147 -6.26 5.36 6.08
C VAL A 147 -6.15 5.87 4.65
N GLU A 148 -6.06 4.96 3.69
CA GLU A 148 -5.95 5.34 2.28
C GLU A 148 -7.12 6.20 1.84
N SER A 149 -6.82 7.34 1.23
CA SER A 149 -7.84 8.28 0.76
C SER A 149 -8.64 7.70 -0.41
N ARG A 150 -9.85 8.23 -0.64
CA ARG A 150 -10.69 7.89 -1.80
C ARG A 150 -9.93 8.01 -3.13
N ALA A 151 -9.20 9.11 -3.31
CA ALA A 151 -8.47 9.38 -4.54
C ALA A 151 -7.30 8.40 -4.76
N ASN A 152 -6.54 8.08 -3.71
CA ASN A 152 -5.44 7.12 -3.78
C ASN A 152 -5.96 5.70 -4.06
N PHE A 153 -7.07 5.32 -3.43
CA PHE A 153 -7.72 4.03 -3.66
C PHE A 153 -8.19 3.89 -5.11
N GLU A 154 -8.88 4.90 -5.67
CA GLU A 154 -9.28 4.88 -7.08
C GLU A 154 -8.08 4.83 -8.02
N TYR A 155 -7.03 5.60 -7.73
CA TYR A 155 -5.80 5.56 -8.52
C TYR A 155 -5.21 4.15 -8.55
N ARG A 156 -5.09 3.50 -7.39
CA ARG A 156 -4.58 2.13 -7.28
C ARG A 156 -5.51 1.12 -7.95
N ARG A 157 -6.83 1.28 -7.87
CA ARG A 157 -7.80 0.46 -8.61
C ARG A 157 -7.59 0.58 -10.12
N LYS A 158 -7.44 1.80 -10.65
CA LYS A 158 -7.16 2.03 -12.07
C LYS A 158 -5.85 1.37 -12.50
N GLN A 159 -4.80 1.43 -11.68
CA GLN A 159 -3.54 0.71 -11.94
C GLN A 159 -3.72 -0.81 -11.93
N SER A 160 -4.50 -1.36 -10.98
CA SER A 160 -4.81 -2.79 -10.91
C SER A 160 -5.52 -3.28 -12.18
N VAL A 161 -6.54 -2.55 -12.63
CA VAL A 161 -7.26 -2.85 -13.89
C VAL A 161 -6.34 -2.75 -15.10
N ALA A 162 -5.48 -1.73 -15.16
CA ALA A 162 -4.51 -1.57 -16.26
C ALA A 162 -3.47 -2.70 -16.30
N GLY A 163 -3.00 -3.17 -15.14
CA GLY A 163 -2.09 -4.32 -15.04
C GLY A 163 -2.74 -5.64 -15.46
N ASN A 164 -4.06 -5.78 -15.25
CA ASN A 164 -4.84 -6.95 -15.67
C ASN A 164 -5.28 -6.90 -17.16
N SER A 165 -4.85 -5.88 -17.89
CA SER A 165 -5.14 -5.76 -19.33
C SER A 165 -4.35 -6.82 -20.12
N ASN A 166 -5.08 -7.76 -20.73
CA ASN A 166 -4.56 -8.83 -21.59
C ASN A 166 -3.86 -8.36 -22.89
N ASN A 167 -3.56 -7.07 -23.02
CA ASN A 167 -2.55 -6.69 -23.99
C ASN A 167 -1.19 -7.12 -23.41
N GLN A 168 -0.76 -8.35 -23.73
CA GLN A 168 0.49 -8.96 -23.24
C GLN A 168 1.64 -7.97 -23.27
N LEU A 169 1.71 -7.13 -24.30
CA LEU A 169 2.69 -6.06 -24.43
C LEU A 169 2.61 -4.98 -23.35
N GLY A 170 1.41 -4.43 -23.10
CA GLY A 170 1.20 -3.36 -22.12
C GLY A 170 1.38 -3.83 -20.69
N ALA A 171 0.89 -5.03 -20.36
CA ALA A 171 1.08 -5.65 -19.06
C ALA A 171 2.55 -5.99 -18.80
N VAL A 172 3.26 -6.57 -19.78
CA VAL A 172 4.71 -6.83 -19.66
C VAL A 172 5.46 -5.51 -19.53
N TYR A 173 5.14 -4.48 -20.32
CA TYR A 173 5.75 -3.15 -20.23
C TYR A 173 5.62 -2.53 -18.84
N ALA A 174 4.39 -2.51 -18.28
CA ALA A 174 4.13 -1.99 -16.94
C ALA A 174 4.89 -2.78 -15.86
N ASN A 175 4.90 -4.12 -15.96
CA ASN A 175 5.65 -4.98 -15.04
C ASN A 175 7.17 -4.79 -15.16
N VAL A 176 7.71 -4.36 -16.31
CA VAL A 176 9.13 -3.97 -16.41
C VAL A 176 9.39 -2.69 -15.66
N LEU A 177 8.59 -1.65 -15.90
CA LEU A 177 8.80 -0.35 -15.27
C LEU A 177 8.64 -0.40 -13.74
N ALA A 178 7.83 -1.30 -13.22
CA ALA A 178 7.64 -1.47 -11.78
C ALA A 178 8.87 -2.03 -11.04
N VAL A 179 9.86 -2.61 -11.74
CA VAL A 179 11.08 -3.14 -11.11
C VAL A 179 12.00 -1.98 -10.70
N SER A 180 12.39 -1.96 -9.42
CA SER A 180 13.29 -0.93 -8.88
C SER A 180 14.58 -0.76 -9.71
N GLY A 181 14.89 0.49 -10.06
CA GLY A 181 16.04 0.87 -10.89
C GLY A 181 15.87 0.67 -12.40
N VAL A 182 14.65 0.45 -12.90
CA VAL A 182 14.31 0.56 -14.33
C VAL A 182 13.95 2.00 -14.61
N THR A 183 14.55 2.58 -15.65
CA THR A 183 14.30 3.98 -16.04
C THR A 183 13.56 4.09 -17.35
N ASP A 184 13.68 3.09 -18.22
CA ASP A 184 12.94 2.99 -19.47
C ASP A 184 12.83 1.52 -19.90
N ALA A 185 11.80 1.17 -20.65
CA ALA A 185 11.53 -0.19 -21.12
C ALA A 185 11.02 -0.16 -22.56
N TYR A 186 11.31 -1.20 -23.33
CA TYR A 186 10.72 -1.39 -24.66
C TYR A 186 10.25 -2.83 -24.78
N VAL A 187 8.98 -3.03 -25.12
CA VAL A 187 8.39 -4.37 -25.27
C VAL A 187 7.70 -4.42 -26.63
N THR A 188 8.00 -5.44 -27.42
CA THR A 188 7.39 -5.67 -28.73
C THR A 188 7.18 -7.16 -28.97
N GLN A 189 6.29 -7.51 -29.90
CA GLN A 189 5.95 -8.90 -30.20
C GLN A 189 5.98 -9.15 -31.71
N ASN A 190 6.32 -10.38 -32.09
CA ASN A 190 6.19 -10.85 -33.46
C ASN A 190 4.99 -11.79 -33.59
N ASN A 191 3.86 -11.27 -34.07
CA ASN A 191 2.66 -12.08 -34.30
C ASN A 191 2.65 -12.78 -35.67
N THR A 192 3.72 -12.63 -36.46
CA THR A 192 3.79 -13.22 -37.81
C THR A 192 4.49 -14.57 -37.76
N SER A 193 4.22 -15.39 -38.77
CA SER A 193 4.85 -16.70 -38.94
C SER A 193 6.26 -16.63 -39.56
N LEU A 194 6.81 -15.42 -39.71
CA LEU A 194 8.14 -15.16 -40.26
C LEU A 194 8.99 -14.41 -39.23
N THR A 195 10.30 -14.58 -39.32
CA THR A 195 11.23 -13.81 -38.50
C THR A 195 11.18 -12.34 -38.90
N VAL A 196 10.98 -11.45 -37.93
CA VAL A 196 10.94 -9.99 -38.15
C VAL A 196 11.99 -9.29 -37.32
N THR A 197 12.65 -8.29 -37.92
CA THR A 197 13.59 -7.43 -37.21
C THR A 197 12.84 -6.23 -36.65
N LYS A 198 12.91 -6.00 -35.33
CA LYS A 198 12.24 -4.88 -34.67
C LYS A 198 13.15 -4.13 -33.70
N GLY A 199 12.81 -2.86 -33.46
CA GLY A 199 13.51 -1.96 -32.53
C GLY A 199 14.77 -1.31 -33.10
N PHE A 200 15.30 -0.32 -32.37
CA PHE A 200 16.51 0.44 -32.76
C PHE A 200 17.79 -0.42 -32.76
N THR A 201 17.79 -1.52 -32.01
CA THR A 201 18.90 -2.48 -31.91
C THR A 201 18.89 -3.55 -33.00
N ASN A 202 17.90 -3.54 -33.90
CA ASN A 202 17.72 -4.54 -34.97
C ASN A 202 17.74 -5.99 -34.45
N VAL A 203 17.00 -6.26 -33.37
CA VAL A 203 16.89 -7.61 -32.82
C VAL A 203 15.97 -8.45 -33.71
N SER A 204 16.44 -9.65 -34.06
CA SER A 204 15.70 -10.64 -34.83
C SER A 204 14.73 -11.38 -33.92
N LEU A 205 13.44 -11.32 -34.23
CA LEU A 205 12.38 -11.98 -33.47
C LEU A 205 11.83 -13.16 -34.25
N GLU A 206 11.98 -14.35 -33.69
CA GLU A 206 11.40 -15.59 -34.20
C GLU A 206 9.86 -15.49 -34.33
N PRO A 207 9.24 -16.30 -35.20
CA PRO A 207 7.79 -16.37 -35.30
C PRO A 207 7.11 -16.56 -33.94
N HIS A 208 6.03 -15.81 -33.68
CA HIS A 208 5.24 -15.91 -32.44
C HIS A 208 6.03 -15.68 -31.14
N SER A 209 7.13 -14.91 -31.19
CA SER A 209 7.97 -14.61 -30.03
C SER A 209 7.74 -13.20 -29.44
N LEU A 210 8.13 -13.03 -28.18
CA LEU A 210 8.05 -11.77 -27.43
C LEU A 210 9.45 -11.24 -27.12
N LEU A 211 9.63 -9.92 -27.26
CA LEU A 211 10.85 -9.22 -26.85
C LEU A 211 10.57 -8.32 -25.66
N ARG A 212 11.42 -8.42 -24.64
CA ARG A 212 11.44 -7.51 -23.49
C ARG A 212 12.82 -6.90 -23.32
N MET A 213 12.93 -5.59 -23.49
CA MET A 213 14.19 -4.86 -23.29
C MET A 213 14.05 -3.88 -22.11
N ARG A 214 15.00 -3.92 -21.18
CA ARG A 214 15.12 -2.98 -20.06
C ARG A 214 16.26 -2.03 -20.35
N VAL A 215 16.03 -0.72 -20.19
CA VAL A 215 17.10 0.28 -20.25
C VAL A 215 17.40 0.78 -18.84
N ARG A 216 18.67 0.69 -18.44
CA ARG A 216 19.19 1.28 -17.21
C ARG A 216 19.93 2.56 -17.57
N TRP A 217 19.38 3.72 -17.25
CA TRP A 217 20.14 4.97 -17.34
C TRP A 217 21.23 4.95 -16.28
N ARG A 218 22.47 4.71 -16.71
CA ARG A 218 23.65 5.25 -16.03
C ARG A 218 24.11 6.41 -16.92
N VAL A 219 24.13 7.63 -16.37
CA VAL A 219 24.60 8.81 -17.10
C VAL A 219 26.01 8.53 -17.63
N GLY A 220 26.15 8.47 -18.96
CA GLY A 220 27.44 8.37 -19.65
C GLY A 220 27.69 7.06 -20.42
N ARG A 221 27.67 7.19 -21.76
CA ARG A 221 28.14 6.26 -22.81
C ARG A 221 27.26 5.02 -23.09
N TYR A 222 26.49 5.10 -24.16
CA TYR A 222 25.84 3.96 -24.82
C TYR A 222 26.90 2.95 -25.33
N ARG A 223 26.79 1.68 -24.93
CA ARG A 223 27.41 0.55 -25.65
C ARG A 223 26.31 -0.39 -26.14
N LYS A 224 26.49 -0.95 -27.35
CA LYS A 224 25.60 -1.94 -28.00
C LYS A 224 25.33 -3.22 -27.17
N SER A 225 26.01 -3.39 -26.03
CA SER A 225 25.99 -4.60 -25.19
C SER A 225 24.95 -4.58 -24.06
N ASP A 226 24.13 -3.54 -23.96
CA ASP A 226 23.17 -3.42 -22.86
C ASP A 226 21.91 -4.27 -23.15
N LEU A 227 22.10 -5.58 -22.96
CA LEU A 227 21.14 -6.65 -22.63
C LEU A 227 19.75 -6.56 -23.31
N ALA A 228 19.70 -7.02 -24.56
CA ALA A 228 18.46 -7.54 -25.15
C ALA A 228 18.35 -9.03 -24.78
N GLU A 229 17.32 -9.41 -24.02
CA GLU A 229 16.98 -10.81 -23.78
C GLU A 229 15.70 -11.11 -24.57
N ALA A 230 15.83 -11.85 -25.66
CA ALA A 230 14.71 -12.41 -26.39
C ALA A 230 14.39 -13.77 -25.76
N SER A 231 13.29 -13.87 -25.01
CA SER A 231 12.82 -15.15 -24.50
C SER A 231 11.82 -15.76 -25.49
N SER A 232 12.26 -16.80 -26.23
CA SER A 232 11.35 -17.69 -26.96
C SER A 232 10.78 -18.72 -25.99
N GLY A 233 9.67 -18.35 -25.34
CA GLY A 233 8.97 -19.23 -24.41
C GLY A 233 7.46 -19.16 -24.60
N THR A 234 6.89 -20.18 -25.24
CA THR A 234 5.49 -20.55 -25.02
C THR A 234 5.23 -20.67 -23.52
N VAL A 235 4.09 -20.15 -23.07
CA VAL A 235 3.61 -20.14 -21.69
C VAL A 235 3.71 -21.55 -21.08
N ASN A 236 4.83 -21.89 -20.43
CA ASN A 236 5.00 -22.95 -19.43
C ASN A 236 6.48 -23.05 -19.01
N GLY A 237 6.77 -22.71 -17.74
CA GLY A 237 8.04 -23.04 -17.08
C GLY A 237 8.91 -21.84 -16.69
N TRP A 238 8.65 -21.26 -15.52
CA TRP A 238 9.56 -20.27 -14.90
C TRP A 238 10.59 -21.01 -14.03
N GLN A 239 11.80 -21.24 -14.55
CA GLN A 239 12.95 -21.68 -13.77
C GLN A 239 13.79 -20.47 -13.32
N HIS A 240 14.07 -20.44 -12.02
CA HIS A 240 14.97 -19.51 -11.35
C HIS A 240 16.40 -19.61 -11.92
N HIS A 241 16.99 -18.48 -12.32
CA HIS A 241 18.44 -18.32 -12.35
C HIS A 241 18.84 -17.09 -11.53
N ILE A 242 19.23 -17.36 -10.29
CA ILE A 242 19.92 -16.44 -9.39
C ILE A 242 21.41 -16.69 -9.64
N HIS A 243 22.13 -15.77 -10.29
CA HIS A 243 23.59 -15.82 -10.29
C HIS A 243 24.13 -14.94 -9.17
N GLY A 244 24.44 -15.60 -8.05
CA GLY A 244 25.41 -15.11 -7.08
C GLY A 244 26.82 -15.23 -7.65
N GLY A 245 27.58 -14.14 -7.57
CA GLY A 245 29.01 -14.11 -7.87
C GLY A 245 29.76 -13.64 -6.63
N GLY A 246 30.26 -14.60 -5.85
CA GLY A 246 31.10 -14.39 -4.68
C GLY A 246 32.51 -13.96 -5.05
N ARG A 247 33.15 -13.29 -4.10
CA ARG A 247 34.57 -12.91 -4.09
C ARG A 247 35.45 -14.16 -4.03
N CYS A 248 36.51 -14.19 -4.84
CA CYS A 248 37.89 -14.57 -4.53
C CYS A 248 38.73 -14.22 -5.76
#